data_AF-A0A382FJD2-F1
#
_entry.id   AF-A0A382FJD2-F1
#
_cell.length_a   1.000
_cell.length_b   1.000
_cell.length_c   1.000
_cell.angle_alpha   90.00
_cell.angle_beta   90.00
_cell.angle_gamma   90.00
#
_symmetry.space_group_name_H-M   'P 1'
#
loop_
_entity.id
_entity.type
_entity.pdbx_description
1 polymer ?
#
loop_
_entity_poly.entity_id
_entity_poly.type
_entity_poly.pdbx_seq_one_letter_code
_entity_poly.pdbx_strand_id
1 'polypeptide(L)'
;MNDSMEEEIYALEKEKDEMWLKVEIMTRTKFFCHETPPLIRTYFSNEANEVIDELQDLIRRINNLSNIHLESRMMRELGIEKGMSPEEYLWKVKLSHMCIS
;
A
#
# COMPACT_ATOMS: atom_id res chain seq x y z
N MET A 1 -12.58 -13.14 -8.83
CA MET A 1 -12.86 -11.98 -7.94
C MET A 1 -11.60 -11.57 -7.18
N ASN A 2 -10.79 -12.50 -6.65
CA ASN A 2 -9.47 -12.17 -6.08
C ASN A 2 -8.49 -11.62 -7.11
N ASP A 3 -8.35 -12.27 -8.27
CA ASP A 3 -7.39 -11.87 -9.29
C ASP A 3 -7.63 -10.43 -9.78
N SER A 4 -8.90 -10.03 -9.89
CA SER A 4 -9.30 -8.66 -10.25
C SER A 4 -8.91 -7.60 -9.20
N MET A 5 -8.83 -7.97 -7.92
CA MET A 5 -8.46 -7.03 -6.84
C MET A 5 -6.94 -6.97 -6.67
N GLU A 6 -6.22 -8.08 -6.94
CA GLU A 6 -4.76 -8.09 -7.02
C GLU A 6 -4.26 -7.24 -8.19
N GLU A 7 -4.90 -7.32 -9.36
CA GLU A 7 -4.61 -6.46 -10.50
C GLU A 7 -4.85 -4.96 -10.19
N GLU A 8 -5.92 -4.64 -9.46
CA GLU A 8 -6.21 -3.26 -9.05
C GLU A 8 -5.16 -2.73 -8.06
N ILE A 9 -4.79 -3.52 -7.04
CA ILE A 9 -3.74 -3.14 -6.09
C ILE A 9 -2.41 -2.92 -6.82
N TYR A 10 -2.03 -3.80 -7.74
CA TYR A 10 -0.82 -3.66 -8.53
C TYR A 10 -0.81 -2.40 -9.40
N ALA A 11 -1.93 -2.06 -10.04
CA ALA A 11 -2.06 -0.85 -10.84
C ALA A 11 -1.88 0.42 -9.97
N LEU A 12 -2.49 0.45 -8.78
CA LEU A 12 -2.35 1.56 -7.83
C LEU A 12 -0.93 1.66 -7.25
N GLU A 13 -0.26 0.53 -7.00
CA GLU A 13 1.14 0.53 -6.56
C GLU A 13 2.07 1.14 -7.61
N LYS A 14 1.83 0.85 -8.89
CA LYS A 14 2.56 1.49 -9.98
C LYS A 14 2.29 3.00 -10.05
N GLU A 15 1.04 3.42 -9.92
CA GLU A 15 0.67 4.84 -9.85
C GLU A 15 1.37 5.53 -8.68
N LYS A 16 1.47 4.88 -7.52
CA LYS A 16 2.16 5.40 -6.33
C LYS A 16 3.65 5.64 -6.61
N ASP A 17 4.32 4.74 -7.32
CA ASP A 17 5.73 4.91 -7.69
C ASP A 17 5.94 6.10 -8.65
N GLU A 18 5.03 6.27 -9.62
CA GLU A 18 5.02 7.42 -10.53
C GLU A 18 4.78 8.75 -9.79
N MET A 19 3.86 8.75 -8.81
CA MET A 19 3.58 9.90 -7.97
C MET A 19 4.76 10.26 -7.06
N TRP A 20 5.47 9.28 -6.52
CA TRP A 20 6.69 9.54 -5.76
C TRP A 20 7.74 10.25 -6.59
N LEU A 21 7.95 9.81 -7.83
CA LEU A 21 8.86 10.49 -8.76
C LEU A 21 8.42 11.93 -9.01
N LYS A 22 7.11 12.17 -9.18
CA LYS A 22 6.56 13.52 -9.36
C LYS A 22 6.81 14.41 -8.14
N VAL A 23 6.58 13.90 -6.93
CA VAL A 23 6.88 14.62 -5.67
C VAL A 23 8.37 14.96 -5.58
N GLU A 24 9.27 14.03 -5.90
CA GLU A 24 10.72 14.27 -5.86
C GLU A 24 11.15 15.37 -6.84
N ILE A 25 10.59 15.37 -8.05
CA ILE A 25 10.86 16.40 -9.07
C ILE A 25 10.36 17.77 -8.60
N MET A 26 9.13 17.85 -8.07
CA MET A 26 8.51 19.11 -7.66
C MET A 26 9.17 19.72 -6.42
N THR A 27 9.53 18.87 -5.45
CA THR A 27 10.19 19.29 -4.22
C THR A 27 11.71 19.44 -4.38
N ARG A 28 12.27 19.00 -5.51
CA ARG A 28 13.72 18.88 -5.76
C ARG A 28 14.45 18.15 -4.64
N THR A 29 13.75 17.23 -3.99
CA THR A 29 14.21 16.49 -2.81
C THR A 29 14.08 15.02 -3.12
N LYS A 30 15.13 14.24 -2.84
CA LYS A 30 15.09 12.79 -2.98
C LYS A 30 14.70 12.16 -1.65
N PHE A 31 13.68 11.29 -1.66
CA PHE A 31 13.23 10.61 -0.46
C PHE A 31 13.84 9.21 -0.42
N PHE A 32 14.36 8.82 0.75
CA PHE A 32 14.93 7.49 0.95
C PHE A 32 13.88 6.43 1.29
N CYS A 33 12.71 6.87 1.75
CA CYS A 33 11.61 6.00 2.15
C CYS A 33 10.33 6.51 1.52
N HIS A 34 9.62 5.59 0.85
CA HIS A 34 8.38 5.85 0.10
C HIS A 34 7.13 5.30 0.81
N GLU A 35 7.26 4.94 2.10
CA GLU A 35 6.15 4.42 2.91
C GLU A 35 5.19 5.53 3.36
N THR A 36 5.74 6.69 3.73
CA THR A 36 4.96 7.82 4.24
C THR A 36 5.37 9.12 3.58
N PRO A 37 4.42 9.87 2.99
CA PRO A 37 4.71 11.19 2.41
C PRO A 37 5.18 12.19 3.47
N PRO A 38 5.98 13.20 3.08
CA PRO A 38 6.55 14.15 4.01
C PRO A 38 5.48 14.92 4.80
N LEU A 39 5.63 14.93 6.13
CA LEU A 39 4.73 15.65 7.04
C LEU A 39 5.00 17.16 7.09
N ILE A 40 6.25 17.58 6.82
CA ILE A 40 6.63 18.98 6.87
C ILE A 40 6.42 19.60 5.49
N ARG A 41 5.36 20.39 5.38
CA ARG A 41 4.87 20.99 4.13
C ARG A 41 5.26 22.45 3.92
N THR A 42 5.77 23.09 4.96
CA THR A 42 6.13 24.52 4.97
C THR A 42 7.27 24.88 4.01
N TYR A 43 8.02 23.88 3.53
CA TYR A 43 9.16 24.07 2.64
C TYR A 43 8.82 23.88 1.16
N PHE A 44 7.58 23.49 0.83
CA PHE A 44 7.17 23.16 -0.54
C PHE A 44 6.15 24.16 -1.08
N SER A 45 6.06 24.26 -2.41
CA SER A 45 5.03 25.05 -3.06
C SER A 45 3.64 24.47 -2.83
N ASN A 46 2.60 25.27 -3.03
CA ASN A 46 1.21 24.79 -2.93
C ASN A 46 0.96 23.62 -3.89
N GLU A 47 1.46 23.70 -5.13
CA GLU A 47 1.31 22.62 -6.12
C GLU A 47 2.01 21.34 -5.66
N ALA A 48 3.20 21.44 -5.07
CA ALA A 48 3.89 20.27 -4.53
C ALA A 48 3.13 19.66 -3.35
N ASN A 49 2.54 20.51 -2.51
CA ASN A 49 1.70 20.07 -1.39
C ASN A 49 0.41 19.37 -1.86
N GLU A 50 -0.23 19.85 -2.94
CA GLU A 50 -1.38 19.18 -3.55
C GLU A 50 -1.02 17.77 -4.04
N VAL A 51 0.13 17.60 -4.71
CA VAL A 51 0.57 16.29 -5.17
C VAL A 51 0.93 15.36 -4.00
N ILE A 52 1.46 15.91 -2.90
CA ILE A 52 1.67 15.16 -1.66
C ILE A 52 0.34 14.70 -1.06
N ASP A 53 -0.72 15.52 -1.11
CA ASP A 53 -2.08 15.13 -0.66
C ASP A 53 -2.65 13.99 -1.50
N GLU A 54 -2.57 14.11 -2.82
CA GLU A 54 -2.99 13.05 -3.73
C GLU A 54 -2.25 11.74 -3.44
N LEU A 55 -0.93 11.80 -3.18
CA LEU A 55 -0.12 10.62 -2.86
C LEU A 55 -0.52 10.01 -1.52
N GLN A 56 -0.83 10.84 -0.51
CA GLN A 56 -1.35 10.36 0.78
C GLN A 56 -2.69 9.64 0.61
N ASP A 57 -3.58 10.18 -0.22
CA ASP A 57 -4.87 9.54 -0.50
C ASP A 57 -4.70 8.21 -1.23
N LEU A 58 -3.80 8.15 -2.23
CA LEU A 58 -3.49 6.93 -2.97
C LEU A 58 -2.94 5.84 -2.04
N ILE A 59 -1.97 6.16 -1.17
CA ILE A 59 -1.43 5.21 -0.18
C ILE A 59 -2.53 4.69 0.74
N ARG A 60 -3.43 5.57 1.21
CA ARG A 60 -4.58 5.19 2.04
C ARG A 60 -5.51 4.22 1.31
N ARG A 61 -5.79 4.47 0.01
CA ARG A 61 -6.63 3.60 -0.82
C ARG A 61 -6.00 2.21 -1.00
N ILE A 62 -4.70 2.15 -1.32
CA ILE A 62 -3.96 0.88 -1.45
C ILE A 62 -4.03 0.07 -0.15
N ASN A 63 -3.78 0.72 0.99
CA ASN A 63 -3.84 0.05 2.30
C ASN A 63 -5.24 -0.49 2.60
N ASN A 64 -6.29 0.29 2.32
CA ASN A 64 -7.66 -0.16 2.52
C ASN A 64 -8.02 -1.36 1.62
N LEU A 65 -7.68 -1.32 0.34
CA LEU A 65 -7.92 -2.42 -0.58
C LEU A 65 -7.15 -3.67 -0.18
N SER A 66 -5.88 -3.52 0.19
CA SER A 66 -5.04 -4.62 0.67
C SER A 66 -5.60 -5.26 1.93
N ASN A 67 -6.11 -4.47 2.87
CA ASN A 67 -6.76 -4.97 4.09
C ASN A 67 -8.06 -5.74 3.75
N ILE A 68 -8.92 -5.17 2.91
CA ILE A 68 -10.16 -5.84 2.47
C ILE A 68 -9.83 -7.16 1.75
N HIS A 69 -8.82 -7.16 0.89
CA HIS A 69 -8.36 -8.34 0.19
C HIS A 69 -7.84 -9.41 1.15
N LEU A 70 -7.04 -9.01 2.15
CA LEU A 70 -6.52 -9.89 3.19
C LEU A 70 -7.64 -10.50 4.03
N GLU A 71 -8.60 -9.70 4.49
CA GLU A 71 -9.78 -10.16 5.23
C GLU A 71 -10.62 -11.15 4.41
N SER A 72 -10.81 -10.87 3.12
CA SER A 72 -11.54 -11.75 2.21
C SER A 72 -10.84 -13.10 2.03
N ARG A 73 -9.51 -13.09 1.90
CA ARG A 73 -8.69 -14.32 1.86
C ARG A 73 -8.76 -15.09 3.17
N MET A 74 -8.64 -14.39 4.31
CA MET A 74 -8.78 -14.98 5.63
C MET A 74 -10.13 -15.68 5.81
N MET A 75 -11.24 -15.01 5.50
CA MET A 75 -12.58 -15.59 5.61
C MET A 75 -12.74 -16.85 4.75
N ARG A 76 -12.18 -16.86 3.54
CA ARG A 76 -12.23 -18.03 2.65
C ARG A 76 -11.38 -19.19 3.17
N GLU A 77 -10.15 -18.92 3.59
CA GLU A 77 -9.17 -19.96 3.94
C GLU A 77 -9.41 -20.50 5.36
N LEU A 78 -9.74 -19.63 6.33
CA LEU A 78 -10.11 -20.03 7.70
C LEU A 78 -11.53 -20.65 7.77
N GLY A 79 -12.41 -20.30 6.84
CA GLY A 79 -13.72 -20.96 6.71
C GLY A 79 -13.61 -22.42 6.26
N ILE A 80 -12.47 -22.84 5.70
CA ILE A 80 -12.19 -24.20 5.21
C ILE A 80 -11.39 -25.01 6.25
N GLU A 81 -10.49 -24.38 7.00
CA GLU A 81 -9.69 -25.04 8.06
C GLU A 81 -10.26 -24.74 9.46
N LYS A 82 -11.05 -25.68 9.99
CA LYS A 82 -11.44 -25.71 11.41
C LYS A 82 -10.18 -25.89 12.28
N GLY A 83 -9.52 -24.80 12.66
CA GLY A 83 -8.42 -24.87 13.62
C GLY A 83 -7.40 -23.72 13.65
N MET A 84 -7.33 -22.86 12.63
CA MET A 84 -6.36 -21.76 12.59
C MET A 84 -7.00 -20.44 13.06
N SER A 85 -6.34 -19.73 13.97
CA SER A 85 -6.76 -18.40 14.40
C SER A 85 -6.39 -17.33 13.37
N PRO A 86 -7.10 -16.18 13.35
CA PRO A 86 -6.73 -15.02 12.56
C PRO A 86 -5.26 -14.59 12.75
N GLU A 87 -4.74 -14.63 13.98
CA GLU A 87 -3.33 -14.28 14.23
C GLU A 87 -2.36 -15.27 13.58
N GLU A 88 -2.59 -16.58 13.71
CA GLU A 88 -1.75 -17.62 13.09
C GLU A 88 -1.72 -17.49 11.56
N TYR A 89 -2.85 -17.13 10.94
CA TYR A 89 -2.93 -16.86 9.51
C TYR A 89 -2.07 -15.66 9.10
N LEU A 90 -2.14 -14.55 9.84
CA LEU A 90 -1.33 -13.36 9.58
C LEU A 90 0.17 -13.67 9.66
N TRP A 91 0.58 -14.51 10.62
CA TRP A 91 1.96 -14.99 10.73
C TRP A 91 2.37 -15.83 9.51
N LYS A 92 1.51 -16.75 9.06
CA LYS A 92 1.77 -17.59 7.88
C LYS A 92 1.95 -16.76 6.61
N VAL A 93 1.07 -15.78 6.37
CA VAL A 93 1.15 -14.87 5.21
C VAL A 93 2.43 -14.03 5.26
N LYS A 94 2.78 -13.49 6.45
CA LYS A 94 4.03 -12.74 6.64
C LYS A 94 5.27 -13.58 6.33
N LEU A 95 5.32 -14.83 6.83
CA LEU A 95 6.43 -15.73 6.57
C LEU A 95 6.54 -16.11 5.08
N SER A 96 5.41 -16.36 4.40
CA SER A 96 5.44 -16.68 2.97
C SER A 96 6.00 -15.55 2.10
N HIS A 97 5.73 -14.29 2.46
CA HIS A 97 6.30 -13.13 1.74
C HIS A 97 7.77 -12.87 2.09
N MET A 98 8.27 -13.33 3.25
CA MET A 98 9.69 -13.22 3.60
C MET A 98 10.56 -14.32 2.99
N CYS A 99 9.98 -15.47 2.62
CA CYS A 99 10.72 -16.61 2.06
C CYS A 99 10.78 -16.63 0.52
N ILE A 100 10.16 -15.66 -0.15
CA ILE A 100 10.25 -15.46 -1.60
C ILE A 100 10.96 -14.12 -1.81
N SER A 101 12.29 -14.14 -1.71
CA SER A 101 13.17 -13.01 -2.02
C SER A 101 14.44 -13.53 -2.67
#